data_AF-A0A0C9ULZ2-F1
#
_entry.id   AF-A0A0C9ULZ2-F1
#
_cell.length_a   1.000
_cell.length_b   1.000
_cell.length_c   1.000
_cell.angle_alpha   90.00
_cell.angle_beta   90.00
_cell.angle_gamma   90.00
#
_symmetry.space_group_name_H-M   'P 1'
#
loop_
_entity.id
_entity.type
_entity.pdbx_description
1 polymer ?
#
loop_
_entity_poly.entity_id
_entity_poly.type
_entity_poly.pdbx_seq_one_letter_code
_entity_poly.pdbx_strand_id
1 'polypeptide(L)' 'VCLDEKCGRKGEYECLDCHLPGLLCVDCLIKKHQFMLCHRPCKWTGEFFQLSSLSQLGAMFALGHKGAVCPH' A
#
# COMPACT_ATOMS: atom_id res chain seq x y z
N VAL A 1 13.18 -7.94 -0.90
CA VAL A 1 12.68 -7.79 0.49
C VAL A 1 11.82 -6.52 0.55
N CYS A 2 10.84 -6.45 1.44
CA CYS A 2 10.03 -5.25 1.66
C CYS A 2 10.92 -4.09 2.14
N LEU A 3 10.58 -2.86 1.74
CA LEU A 3 11.27 -1.64 2.14
C LEU A 3 11.12 -1.33 3.63
N ASP A 4 10.04 -1.78 4.26
CA ASP A 4 9.90 -1.67 5.72
C ASP A 4 10.86 -2.67 6.37
N GLU A 5 11.89 -2.16 7.05
CA GLU A 5 12.96 -2.98 7.66
C GLU A 5 12.45 -3.99 8.69
N LYS A 6 11.30 -3.71 9.32
CA LYS A 6 10.66 -4.64 10.27
C LYS A 6 9.81 -5.68 9.56
N CYS A 7 9.54 -5.51 8.26
CA CYS A 7 8.78 -6.40 7.44
C CYS A 7 9.70 -7.34 6.65
N GLY A 8 9.85 -8.59 7.10
CA GLY A 8 10.61 -9.62 6.37
C GLY A 8 9.91 -10.20 5.13
N ARG A 9 8.80 -9.61 4.67
CA ARG A 9 8.01 -10.11 3.53
C ARG A 9 8.62 -9.69 2.18
N LYS A 10 8.14 -10.30 1.11
CA LYS A 10 8.50 -9.88 -0.26
C LYS A 10 7.88 -8.51 -0.56
N GLY A 11 8.72 -7.57 -1.01
CA GLY A 11 8.27 -6.30 -1.57
C GLY A 11 7.89 -6.53 -3.03
N GLU A 12 6.67 -6.15 -3.40
CA GLU A 12 6.11 -6.36 -4.74
C GLU A 12 5.39 -5.12 -5.26
N TYR A 13 5.19 -4.10 -4.42
CA TYR A 13 4.43 -2.92 -4.77
C TYR A 13 5.30 -1.67 -4.70
N GLU A 14 5.23 -0.85 -5.73
CA GLU A 14 5.65 0.55 -5.66
C GLU A 14 4.42 1.46 -5.73
N CYS A 15 4.62 2.76 -5.54
CA CYS A 15 3.59 3.75 -5.74
C CYS A 15 4.14 4.85 -6.63
N LEU A 16 3.48 5.11 -7.77
CA LEU A 16 3.93 6.09 -8.75
C LEU A 16 3.91 7.53 -8.21
N ASP A 17 3.04 7.80 -7.24
CA ASP A 17 2.91 9.11 -6.60
C ASP A 17 3.86 9.29 -5.41
N CYS A 18 4.57 8.24 -4.98
CA CYS A 18 5.52 8.30 -3.88
C CYS A 18 6.95 8.08 -4.38
N HIS A 19 7.88 8.94 -3.99
CA HIS A 19 9.31 8.70 -4.19
C HIS A 19 9.86 7.72 -3.14
N LEU A 20 9.54 6.43 -3.30
CA LEU A 20 10.04 5.36 -2.44
C LEU A 20 11.36 4.80 -3.01
N PRO A 21 12.38 4.57 -2.18
CA PRO A 21 13.65 3.98 -2.63
C PRO A 21 13.58 2.46 -2.86
N GLY A 22 12.40 1.84 -2.76
CA GLY A 22 12.22 0.40 -2.92
C GLY A 22 10.76 -0.06 -2.85
N LEU A 23 10.55 -1.38 -2.95
CA LEU A 23 9.23 -2.01 -3.01
C LEU A 23 8.68 -2.35 -1.63
N LEU A 24 7.38 -2.14 -1.43
CA LEU A 24 6.63 -2.52 -0.24
C LEU A 24 5.87 -3.83 -0.47
N CYS A 25 5.61 -4.57 0.59
CA CYS A 25 4.58 -5.61 0.56
C CYS A 25 3.19 -4.95 0.60
N VAL A 26 2.14 -5.71 0.29
CA VAL A 26 0.76 -5.18 0.25
C VAL A 26 0.34 -4.54 1.58
N ASP A 27 0.68 -5.16 2.72
CA ASP A 27 0.28 -4.63 4.04
C ASP A 27 1.00 -3.34 4.39
N CYS A 28 2.31 -3.27 4.15
CA CYS A 28 3.09 -2.06 4.38
C CYS A 28 2.68 -0.93 3.42
N LEU A 29 2.34 -1.26 2.17
CA LEU A 29 1.77 -0.32 1.22
C LEU A 29 0.46 0.26 1.75
N ILE A 30 -0.52 -0.57 2.13
CA ILE A 30 -1.82 -0.13 2.64
C ILE A 30 -1.64 0.72 3.90
N LYS A 31 -0.83 0.25 4.86
CA LYS A 31 -0.56 0.97 6.10
C LYS A 31 0.04 2.36 5.85
N LYS A 32 0.99 2.46 4.92
CA LYS A 32 1.63 3.74 4.56
C LYS A 32 0.68 4.67 3.80
N HIS A 33 -0.29 4.13 3.07
CA HIS A 33 -1.25 4.88 2.26
C HIS A 33 -2.67 4.97 2.86
N GLN A 34 -2.84 4.67 4.14
CA GLN A 34 -4.15 4.69 4.81
C GLN A 34 -4.89 6.05 4.68
N PHE A 35 -4.15 7.15 4.51
CA PHE A 35 -4.69 8.50 4.32
C PHE A 35 -4.44 9.07 2.91
N MET A 36 -3.93 8.25 1.99
CA MET A 36 -3.50 8.64 0.64
C MET A 36 -4.10 7.70 -0.42
N LEU A 37 -5.41 7.46 -0.34
CA LEU A 37 -6.07 6.41 -1.14
C LEU A 37 -6.14 6.67 -2.64
N CYS A 38 -5.97 7.93 -3.05
CA CYS A 38 -5.94 8.31 -4.46
C CYS A 38 -4.57 8.05 -5.12
N HIS A 39 -3.57 7.63 -4.35
CA HIS A 39 -2.28 7.25 -4.90
C HIS A 39 -2.40 5.98 -5.76
N ARG A 40 -1.51 5.88 -6.74
CA ARG A 40 -1.50 4.86 -7.78
C ARG A 40 -0.40 3.84 -7.51
N PRO A 41 -0.71 2.75 -6.78
CA PRO A 41 0.23 1.67 -6.61
C PRO A 41 0.41 0.88 -7.90
N CYS A 42 1.60 0.34 -8.10
CA CYS A 42 1.89 -0.63 -9.15
C CYS A 42 2.45 -1.90 -8.53
N LYS A 43 1.98 -3.05 -9.02
CA LYS A 43 2.51 -4.36 -8.63
C LYS A 43 3.54 -4.83 -9.64
N TRP A 44 4.70 -5.25 -9.16
CA TRP A 44 5.69 -5.98 -9.94
C TRP A 44 5.18 -7.39 -10.25
N THR A 45 4.99 -7.70 -11.53
CA THR A 45 4.52 -9.03 -11.97
C THR A 45 5.68 -10.03 -12.10
N GLY A 46 6.92 -9.56 -12.11
CA GLY A 46 8.10 -10.34 -12.51
C GLY A 46 8.69 -9.85 -13.83
N GLU A 47 7.87 -9.20 -14.66
CA GLU A 47 8.27 -8.70 -15.98
C GLU A 47 8.04 -7.19 -16.12
N PHE A 48 6.94 -6.67 -15.57
CA PHE A 48 6.58 -5.26 -15.64
C PHE A 48 5.78 -4.82 -14.41
N PHE A 49 5.63 -3.51 -14.27
CA PHE A 49 4.77 -2.91 -13.26
C PHE A 49 3.35 -2.75 -13.79
N GLN A 50 2.42 -3.47 -13.17
CA GLN A 50 1.00 -3.39 -13.49
C GLN A 50 0.31 -2.43 -12.52
N LEU A 51 -0.41 -1.46 -13.08
CA LEU A 51 -1.20 -0.50 -12.30
C LEU A 51 -2.25 -1.23 -11.45
N SER A 52 -2.42 -0.78 -10.21
CA SER A 52 -3.45 -1.23 -9.28
C SER A 52 -4.01 -0.02 -8.53
N SER A 53 -5.07 -0.22 -7.75
CA SER A 53 -5.58 0.79 -6.83
C SER A 53 -5.48 0.30 -5.39
N LEU A 54 -5.32 1.23 -4.45
CA LEU A 54 -5.34 0.90 -3.03
C LEU A 54 -6.67 0.25 -2.62
N SER A 55 -7.79 0.66 -3.24
CA SER A 55 -9.10 0.05 -3.02
C SER A 55 -9.16 -1.42 -3.47
N GLN A 56 -8.58 -1.78 -4.62
CA GLN A 56 -8.49 -3.16 -5.10
C GLN A 56 -7.62 -4.03 -4.19
N LEU A 57 -6.62 -3.44 -3.54
CA LEU A 57 -5.74 -4.12 -2.60
C LEU A 57 -6.35 -4.26 -1.20
N GLY A 58 -7.55 -3.71 -0.96
CA GLY A 58 -8.25 -3.80 0.33
C GLY A 58 -7.96 -2.65 1.29
N ALA A 59 -7.34 -1.55 0.82
CA ALA A 59 -7.24 -0.34 1.62
C ALA A 59 -8.63 0.26 1.84
N MET A 60 -8.94 0.58 3.10
CA MET A 60 -10.20 1.21 3.50
C MET A 60 -9.93 2.61 4.03
N PHE A 61 -10.78 3.57 3.64
CA PHE A 61 -10.81 4.89 4.27
C PHE A 61 -11.74 4.85 5.47
N ALA A 62 -11.19 4.99 6.68
CA ALA A 62 -12.03 5.27 7.83
C ALA A 62 -12.35 6.77 7.84
N LEU A 63 -13.60 7.14 7.53
CA LEU A 63 -14.10 8.52 7.58
C LEU A 63 -14.23 9.08 9.03
N GLY A 64 -13.63 8.41 10.02
CA GLY A 64 -13.67 8.76 11.43
C GLY A 64 -12.84 7.80 12.29
N HIS A 65 -12.65 8.15 13.57
CA HIS A 65 -12.02 7.34 14.62
C HIS A 65 -10.58 6.82 14.35
N LYS A 66 -9.81 7.47 13.46
CA LYS A 66 -8.41 7.10 13.16
C LYS A 66 -8.22 5.61 12.80
N GLY A 67 -9.21 5.00 12.16
CA GLY A 67 -9.18 3.58 11.79
C GLY A 67 -9.70 2.62 12.86
N ALA A 68 -10.21 3.10 13.99
CA ALA A 68 -10.99 2.24 14.90
C ALA A 68 -12.34 1.87 14.27
N VAL A 69 -12.78 0.64 14.51
CA VAL A 69 -14.12 0.19 14.11
C VAL A 69 -15.15 1.08 14.79
N CYS A 70 -16.14 1.57 14.02
CA CYS A 70 -17.22 2.37 14.59
C CYS A 70 -17.99 1.54 15.62
N PRO A 71 -18.10 1.97 16.89
CA PRO A 71 -19.06 1.38 17.81
C PRO A 71 -20.45 1.81 17.31
N HIS A 72 -21.26 0.83 16.90
CA HIS A 72 -22.62 1.03 16.40
C HIS A 72 -23.47 1.92 17.29
#